data_AF-A0A5M7CF89-F1
#
_entry.id   AF-A0A5M7CF89-F1
#
_cell.length_a   1.000
_cell.length_b   1.000
_cell.length_c   1.000
_cell.angle_alpha   90.00
_cell.angle_beta   90.00
_cell.angle_gamma   90.00
#
_symmetry.space_group_name_H-M   'P 1'
#
loop_
_entity.id
_entity.type
_entity.pdbx_description
1 polymer ?
#
loop_
_entity_poly.entity_id
_entity_poly.type
_entity_poly.pdbx_seq_one_letter_code
_entity_poly.pdbx_strand_id
1 'polypeptide(L)'
;MFVVLLQYTAPESEIDAQLVDHYEWVTQHYDAGDFIAAGHRHPRSGAVIIARAMSRGRLDAILATDPFALHKLVRYEVIEFQALRTIPELAKYADPLTPAAHK
;
A
#
# COMPACT_ATOMS: atom_id res chain seq x y z
N MET A 1 0.13 -10.55 0.54
CA MET A 1 -0.09 -9.22 1.16
C MET A 1 1.06 -8.32 0.73
N PHE A 2 0.92 -7.00 0.82
CA PHE A 2 1.99 -6.08 0.42
C PHE A 2 2.23 -5.00 1.46
N VAL A 3 3.50 -4.66 1.64
CA VAL A 3 3.93 -3.38 2.21
C VAL A 3 4.41 -2.52 1.05
N VAL A 4 3.80 -1.36 0.90
CA VAL A 4 4.16 -0.37 -0.12
C VAL A 4 4.76 0.82 0.58
N LEU A 5 6.01 1.13 0.27
CA LEU A 5 6.72 2.29 0.77
C LEU A 5 6.74 3.35 -0.31
N LEU A 6 6.28 4.55 0.03
CA LEU A 6 6.34 5.73 -0.83
C LEU A 6 7.50 6.58 -0.34
N GLN A 7 8.44 6.90 -1.22
CA GLN A 7 9.52 7.85 -0.97
C GLN A 7 9.22 9.15 -1.73
N TYR A 8 9.12 10.27 -1.02
CA TYR A 8 8.99 11.58 -1.67
C TYR A 8 10.26 11.90 -2.43
N THR A 9 10.11 12.29 -3.70
CA THR A 9 11.19 12.68 -4.61
C THR A 9 11.02 14.12 -5.12
N ALA A 10 9.95 14.80 -4.71
CA ALA A 10 9.61 16.18 -5.03
C ALA A 10 9.60 17.08 -3.77
N PRO A 11 9.63 18.42 -3.93
CA PRO A 11 9.48 19.36 -2.82
C PRO A 11 8.18 19.16 -2.03
N GLU A 12 8.22 19.44 -0.73
CA GLU A 12 7.05 19.28 0.16
C GLU A 12 5.82 20.05 -0.32
N SER A 13 5.99 21.23 -0.91
CA SER A 13 4.89 22.02 -1.45
C SER A 13 4.14 21.33 -2.60
N GLU A 14 4.84 20.54 -3.42
CA GLU A 14 4.21 19.78 -4.51
C GLU A 14 3.47 18.55 -3.97
N ILE A 15 4.03 17.91 -2.94
CA ILE A 15 3.36 16.83 -2.21
C ILE A 15 2.08 17.36 -1.54
N ASP A 16 2.17 18.48 -0.84
CA ASP A 16 1.05 19.06 -0.11
C ASP A 16 -0.07 19.50 -1.06
N ALA A 17 0.27 19.96 -2.28
CA ALA A 17 -0.69 20.30 -3.31
C ALA A 17 -1.53 19.11 -3.81
N GLN A 18 -1.00 17.88 -3.72
CA GLN A 18 -1.70 16.66 -4.15
C GLN A 18 -2.26 15.84 -2.97
N LEU A 19 -2.10 16.33 -1.74
CA LEU A 19 -2.35 15.55 -0.53
C LEU A 19 -3.84 15.23 -0.33
N VAL A 20 -4.73 16.17 -0.66
CA VAL A 20 -6.20 15.99 -0.54
C VAL A 20 -6.65 14.86 -1.47
N ASP A 21 -6.28 14.93 -2.74
CA ASP A 21 -6.64 13.93 -3.74
C ASP A 21 -6.03 12.56 -3.40
N HIS A 22 -4.78 12.55 -2.92
CA HIS A 22 -4.13 11.32 -2.45
C HIS A 22 -4.92 10.68 -1.29
N TYR A 23 -5.39 11.45 -0.32
CA TYR A 23 -6.20 10.91 0.77
C TYR A 23 -7.57 10.40 0.31
N GLU A 24 -8.19 11.06 -0.67
CA GLU A 24 -9.43 10.57 -1.25
C GLU A 24 -9.21 9.21 -1.94
N TRP A 25 -8.14 9.10 -2.73
CA TRP A 25 -7.73 7.84 -3.36
C TRP A 25 -7.46 6.72 -2.33
N VAL A 26 -6.74 7.02 -1.24
CA VAL A 26 -6.54 6.06 -0.14
C VAL A 26 -7.86 5.64 0.49
N THR A 27 -8.78 6.59 0.73
CA THR A 27 -10.11 6.32 1.30
C THR A 27 -10.93 5.38 0.42
N GLN A 28 -10.95 5.61 -0.89
CA GLN A 28 -11.66 4.75 -1.84
C GLN A 28 -11.15 3.30 -1.79
N HIS A 29 -9.83 3.10 -1.65
CA HIS A 29 -9.25 1.77 -1.53
C HIS A 29 -9.42 1.12 -0.15
N TYR A 30 -9.66 1.90 0.91
CA TYR A 30 -10.18 1.35 2.17
C TYR A 30 -11.60 0.84 2.02
N ASP A 31 -12.48 1.62 1.40
CA ASP A 31 -13.89 1.27 1.20
C ASP A 31 -14.03 0.03 0.29
N ALA A 32 -13.16 -0.11 -0.71
CA ALA A 32 -13.05 -1.30 -1.56
C ALA A 32 -12.40 -2.51 -0.84
N GLY A 33 -11.83 -2.30 0.35
CA GLY A 33 -11.14 -3.31 1.14
C GLY A 33 -9.75 -3.69 0.62
N ASP A 34 -9.20 -2.95 -0.35
CA ASP A 34 -7.86 -3.16 -0.93
C ASP A 34 -6.75 -2.82 0.06
N PHE A 35 -6.91 -1.72 0.81
CA PHE A 35 -5.96 -1.26 1.82
C PHE A 35 -6.39 -1.65 3.24
N ILE A 36 -5.41 -1.96 4.08
CA ILE A 36 -5.57 -2.37 5.48
C ILE A 36 -5.15 -1.24 6.41
N ALA A 37 -4.04 -0.58 6.10
CA ALA A 37 -3.53 0.57 6.83
C ALA A 37 -2.68 1.45 5.92
N ALA A 38 -2.56 2.73 6.26
CA ALA A 38 -1.74 3.70 5.56
C ALA A 38 -1.38 4.85 6.50
N GLY A 39 -0.22 5.47 6.29
CA GLY A 39 0.19 6.63 7.09
C GLY A 39 1.52 7.22 6.66
N HIS A 40 1.80 8.43 7.14
CA HIS A 40 3.08 9.12 6.91
C HIS A 40 4.22 8.41 7.63
N ARG A 41 5.39 8.39 7.00
CA ARG A 41 6.64 8.06 7.67
C ARG A 41 7.05 9.21 8.58
N HIS A 42 7.73 8.90 9.68
CA HIS A 42 8.37 9.89 10.55
C HIS A 42 9.89 9.67 10.52
N PRO A 43 10.70 10.64 10.06
CA PRO A 43 10.34 11.98 9.58
C PRO A 43 9.54 11.93 8.27
N ARG A 44 8.80 13.02 7.95
CA ARG A 44 7.87 13.18 6.79
C ARG A 44 8.61 13.11 5.45
N SER A 45 9.07 11.92 5.13
CA SER A 45 9.86 11.59 3.94
C SER A 45 9.07 10.77 2.93
N GLY A 46 7.81 10.45 3.25
CA GLY A 46 7.03 9.49 2.50
C GLY A 46 5.84 8.95 3.27
N ALA A 47 5.28 7.86 2.77
CA ALA A 47 4.16 7.14 3.37
C ALA A 47 4.38 5.62 3.31
N VAL A 48 3.59 4.90 4.10
CA VAL A 48 3.48 3.45 4.06
C VAL A 48 2.03 3.11 3.77
N ILE A 49 1.79 2.10 2.94
CA ILE A 49 0.50 1.46 2.74
C ILE A 49 0.67 -0.05 2.97
N ILE A 50 -0.24 -0.64 3.74
CA ILE A 50 -0.39 -2.09 3.88
C ILE A 50 -1.61 -2.48 3.05
N ALA A 51 -1.40 -3.26 2.00
CA ALA A 51 -2.46 -3.72 1.12
C ALA A 51 -2.72 -5.22 1.31
N ARG A 52 -3.99 -5.64 1.19
CA ARG A 52 -4.38 -7.06 1.28
C ARG A 52 -3.68 -7.91 0.22
N ALA A 53 -3.75 -9.23 0.36
CA ALA A 53 -3.30 -10.14 -0.68
C ALA A 53 -4.11 -9.96 -1.98
N MET A 54 -3.41 -9.77 -3.09
CA MET A 54 -3.93 -9.64 -4.45
C MET A 54 -2.81 -9.99 -5.45
N SER A 55 -3.11 -10.05 -6.75
CA SER A 55 -2.05 -10.21 -7.76
C SER A 55 -1.18 -8.95 -7.83
N ARG A 56 0.12 -9.12 -8.10
CA ARG A 56 1.04 -8.00 -8.24
C ARG A 56 0.59 -6.98 -9.28
N GLY A 57 0.11 -7.44 -10.45
CA GLY A 57 -0.40 -6.56 -11.50
C GLY A 57 -1.64 -5.75 -11.10
N ARG A 58 -2.51 -6.29 -10.23
CA ARG A 58 -3.64 -5.52 -9.68
C ARG A 58 -3.15 -4.41 -8.76
N LEU A 59 -2.20 -4.71 -7.89
CA LEU A 59 -1.60 -3.69 -7.02
C LEU A 59 -0.91 -2.60 -7.86
N ASP A 60 -0.11 -2.97 -8.85
CA ASP A 60 0.59 -2.00 -9.69
C ASP A 60 -0.40 -1.10 -10.46
N ALA A 61 -1.52 -1.65 -10.94
CA ALA A 61 -2.58 -0.87 -11.58
C ALA A 61 -3.24 0.13 -10.61
N ILE A 62 -3.48 -0.28 -9.36
CA ILE A 62 -3.98 0.61 -8.30
C ILE A 62 -2.97 1.72 -7.99
N LEU A 63 -1.70 1.39 -7.79
CA LEU A 63 -0.66 2.37 -7.48
C LEU A 63 -0.44 3.38 -8.62
N ALA A 64 -0.65 2.97 -9.87
CA ALA A 64 -0.56 3.85 -11.03
C ALA A 64 -1.64 4.94 -11.07
N THR A 65 -2.72 4.82 -10.30
CA THR A 65 -3.78 5.84 -10.22
C THR A 65 -3.63 6.79 -9.03
N ASP A 66 -2.64 6.59 -8.17
CA ASP A 66 -2.34 7.51 -7.08
C ASP A 66 -1.96 8.90 -7.65
N PRO A 67 -2.57 10.01 -7.18
CA PRO A 67 -2.18 11.36 -7.59
C PRO A 67 -0.67 11.62 -7.48
N PHE A 68 -0.01 11.06 -6.46
CA PHE A 68 1.44 11.14 -6.33
C PHE A 68 2.19 10.44 -7.47
N ALA A 69 1.69 9.29 -7.95
CA ALA A 69 2.25 8.57 -9.08
C ALA A 69 2.02 9.32 -10.40
N LEU A 70 0.81 9.82 -10.62
CA LEU A 70 0.42 10.57 -11.82
C LEU A 70 1.28 11.83 -12.01
N HIS A 71 1.56 12.52 -10.91
CA HIS A 71 2.41 13.71 -10.87
C HIS A 71 3.90 13.40 -10.71
N LYS A 72 4.30 12.12 -10.63
CA LYS A 72 5.70 11.66 -10.48
C LYS A 72 6.41 12.24 -9.24
N LEU A 73 5.68 12.40 -8.15
CA LEU A 73 6.17 13.04 -6.93
C LEU A 73 6.86 12.05 -5.98
N VAL A 74 6.66 10.75 -6.20
CA VAL A 74 7.13 9.69 -5.32
C VAL A 74 7.72 8.51 -6.08
N ARG A 75 8.59 7.77 -5.40
CA ARG A 75 9.05 6.45 -5.81
C ARG A 75 8.42 5.39 -4.92
N TYR A 76 7.86 4.35 -5.53
CA TYR A 76 7.32 3.19 -4.82
C TYR A 76 8.37 2.10 -4.66
N GLU A 77 8.40 1.50 -3.48
CA GLU A 77 9.00 0.20 -3.21
C GLU A 77 7.90 -0.74 -2.71
N VAL A 78 7.76 -1.89 -3.37
CA VAL A 78 6.68 -2.84 -3.10
C VAL A 78 7.29 -4.13 -2.59
N ILE A 79 6.96 -4.49 -1.35
CA ILE A 79 7.40 -5.70 -0.68
C ILE A 79 6.20 -6.65 -0.59
N GLU A 80 6.28 -7.77 -1.29
CA GLU A 80 5.31 -8.85 -1.19
C GLU A 80 5.67 -9.78 -0.03
N PHE A 81 4.67 -10.15 0.78
CA PHE A 81 4.84 -11.13 1.83
C PHE A 81 3.56 -11.91 2.14
N GLN A 82 3.71 -13.06 2.77
CA GLN A 82 2.61 -13.86 3.32
C GLN A 82 2.42 -13.54 4.80
N ALA A 83 1.19 -13.19 5.19
CA ALA A 83 0.85 -12.94 6.59
C ALA A 83 0.64 -14.28 7.32
N LEU A 84 1.74 -14.97 7.62
CA LEU A 84 1.73 -16.32 8.20
C LEU A 84 1.08 -16.40 9.59
N ARG A 85 1.19 -15.32 10.36
CA ARG A 85 0.57 -15.18 11.68
C ARG A 85 -0.05 -13.80 11.80
N THR A 86 -1.23 -13.76 12.40
CA THR A 86 -1.96 -12.53 12.68
C THR A 86 -2.55 -12.60 14.09
N ILE A 87 -2.85 -11.43 14.67
CA ILE A 87 -3.76 -11.34 15.80
C ILE A 87 -5.20 -11.69 15.36
N PRO A 88 -6.12 -12.05 16.28
CA PRO A 88 -7.50 -12.43 15.93
C PRO A 88 -8.25 -11.38 15.10
N GLU A 89 -8.05 -10.10 15.37
CA GLU A 89 -8.68 -8.97 14.70
C GLU A 89 -8.30 -8.87 13.21
N LEU A 90 -7.17 -9.47 12.83
CA LEU A 90 -6.63 -9.49 11.48
C LEU A 90 -6.73 -10.88 10.81
N ALA A 91 -7.44 -11.84 11.42
CA ALA A 91 -7.53 -13.22 10.94
C ALA A 91 -8.00 -13.34 9.48
N LYS A 92 -8.86 -12.43 9.01
CA LYS A 92 -9.34 -12.40 7.61
C LYS A 92 -8.24 -12.12 6.57
N TYR A 93 -7.06 -11.65 7.01
CA TYR A 93 -5.92 -11.36 6.16
C TYR A 93 -4.79 -12.39 6.28
N ALA A 94 -4.94 -13.40 7.14
CA ALA A 94 -3.96 -14.45 7.27
C ALA A 94 -3.80 -15.21 5.95
N ASP A 95 -2.56 -15.51 5.59
CA ASP A 95 -2.20 -16.26 4.39
C ASP A 95 -1.25 -17.39 4.80
N PRO A 96 -1.78 -18.46 5.43
CA PRO A 96 -0.95 -19.53 5.94
C PRO A 96 -0.35 -20.33 4.79
N LEU A 97 0.90 -20.76 4.96
CA LEU A 97 1.51 -21.73 4.05
C LEU A 97 0.58 -22.92 3.90
N THR A 98 0.10 -23.17 2.69
CA THR A 98 -0.55 -24.44 2.40
C THR A 98 0.54 -25.51 2.51
N PRO A 99 0.36 -26.57 3.32
CA PRO A 99 1.33 -27.65 3.36
C PRO A 99 1.55 -28.12 1.93
N ALA A 100 2.82 -28.08 1.47
CA ALA A 100 3.15 -28.62 0.17
C ALA A 100 2.66 -30.07 0.14
N ALA A 101 1.78 -30.41 -0.81
CA ALA A 101 1.41 -31.79 -1.04
C ALA A 101 2.71 -32.55 -1.32
N HIS A 102 3.19 -33.31 -0.33
CA HIS A 102 4.33 -34.18 -0.50
C HIS A 102 3.95 -35.17 -1.60
N LYS A 103 4.61 -35.03 -2.75
CA LYS A 103 4.62 -36.05 -3.81
C LYS A 103 5.44 -37.24 -3.36
#